data_AF-A0A0H1B7D7-F1
#
_entry.id   AF-A0A0H1B7D7-F1
#
_cell.length_a   1.000
_cell.length_b   1.000
_cell.length_c   1.000
_cell.angle_alpha   90.00
_cell.angle_beta   90.00
_cell.angle_gamma   90.00
#
_symmetry.space_group_name_H-M   'P 1'
#
loop_
_entity.id
_entity.type
_entity.pdbx_description
1 polymer ?
#
loop_
_entity_poly.entity_id
_entity_poly.type
_entity_poly.pdbx_seq_one_letter_code
_entity_poly.pdbx_strand_id
1 'polypeptide(L)'
;MPARTVELLERTMREQIERDGRGFVGVIGFSMGGRMAAGLLLEQQLRLNAGNADANGDANGNESGVEGHEFKFGVFICATSPPITKLHDLLDHENGDGKGDKIALPQIDIPTLHILGNRDPWVDPGELLATTHFSPAKRTVHRLDMGHHLPAQQKDNMQLVEGILDMAKQVGV
;
A
#
# COMPACT_ATOMS: atom_id res chain seq x y z
N MET A 1 0.40 12.08 -2.36
CA MET A 1 1.69 11.63 -2.91
C MET A 1 2.12 12.68 -3.91
N PRO A 2 3.37 13.15 -3.92
CA PRO A 2 3.79 14.19 -4.85
C PRO A 2 3.54 13.78 -6.31
N ALA A 3 2.98 14.68 -7.13
CA ALA A 3 2.60 14.38 -8.52
C ALA A 3 3.73 13.74 -9.34
N ARG A 4 4.95 14.27 -9.20
CA ARG A 4 6.16 13.72 -9.84
C ARG A 4 6.45 12.26 -9.46
N THR A 5 6.12 11.86 -8.23
CA THR A 5 6.31 10.47 -7.77
C THR A 5 5.30 9.55 -8.43
N VAL A 6 4.05 9.99 -8.51
CA VAL A 6 2.97 9.25 -9.20
C VAL A 6 3.31 9.07 -10.68
N GLU A 7 3.69 10.15 -11.37
CA GLU A 7 4.09 10.12 -12.78
C GLU A 7 5.26 9.17 -13.04
N LEU A 8 6.28 9.19 -12.16
CA LEU A 8 7.43 8.30 -12.29
C LEU A 8 7.01 6.84 -12.14
N LEU A 9 6.19 6.52 -11.13
CA LEU A 9 5.71 5.16 -10.88
C LEU A 9 4.85 4.64 -12.03
N GLU A 10 3.92 5.45 -12.53
CA GLU A 10 3.06 5.09 -13.67
C GLU A 10 3.89 4.88 -14.94
N ARG A 11 4.87 5.75 -15.20
CA ARG A 11 5.77 5.59 -16.34
C ARG A 11 6.57 4.28 -16.20
N THR A 12 7.16 4.02 -15.04
CA THR A 12 7.93 2.78 -14.81
C THR A 12 7.06 1.52 -14.97
N MET A 13 5.82 1.52 -14.48
CA MET A 13 4.89 0.41 -14.68
C MET A 13 4.54 0.21 -16.15
N ARG A 14 4.26 1.30 -16.88
CA ARG A 14 3.95 1.26 -18.30
C ARG A 14 5.12 0.74 -19.12
N GLU A 15 6.31 1.30 -18.93
CA GLU A 15 7.53 0.87 -19.63
C GLU A 15 7.84 -0.61 -19.38
N GLN A 16 7.61 -1.08 -18.15
CA GLN A 16 7.79 -2.49 -17.79
C GLN A 16 6.81 -3.40 -18.54
N ILE A 17 5.52 -3.04 -18.55
CA ILE A 17 4.47 -3.78 -19.29
C ILE A 17 4.75 -3.76 -20.79
N GLU A 18 5.15 -2.62 -21.36
CA GLU A 18 5.51 -2.48 -22.78
C GLU A 18 6.72 -3.35 -23.14
N ARG A 19 7.68 -3.50 -22.23
CA ARG A 19 8.92 -4.25 -22.49
C ARG A 19 8.71 -5.76 -22.55
N ASP A 20 7.96 -6.34 -21.64
CA ASP A 20 7.87 -7.81 -21.50
C ASP A 20 6.43 -8.35 -21.34
N GLY A 21 5.42 -7.49 -21.46
CA GLY A 21 4.01 -7.85 -21.28
C GLY A 21 3.64 -8.18 -19.84
N ARG A 22 4.56 -8.00 -18.88
CA ARG A 22 4.37 -8.36 -17.48
C ARG A 22 4.39 -7.10 -16.61
N GLY A 23 3.31 -6.87 -15.90
CA GLY A 23 3.25 -5.86 -14.85
C GLY A 23 3.86 -6.34 -13.54
N PHE A 24 3.73 -5.51 -12.52
CA PHE A 24 4.07 -5.86 -11.15
C PHE A 24 2.86 -6.51 -10.45
N VAL A 25 3.05 -7.68 -9.86
CA VAL A 25 1.95 -8.38 -9.18
C VAL A 25 1.72 -7.91 -7.74
N GLY A 26 2.73 -7.31 -7.12
CA GLY A 26 2.66 -6.79 -5.77
C GLY A 26 3.67 -5.68 -5.54
N VAL A 27 3.56 -5.02 -4.38
CA VAL A 27 4.41 -3.91 -3.98
C VAL A 27 5.05 -4.18 -2.62
N ILE A 28 6.32 -3.85 -2.46
CA ILE A 28 7.06 -3.97 -1.20
C ILE A 28 7.53 -2.58 -0.76
N GLY A 29 7.27 -2.22 0.49
CA GLY A 29 7.71 -0.95 1.08
C GLY A 29 8.45 -1.16 2.40
N PHE A 30 9.65 -0.59 2.50
CA PHE A 30 10.42 -0.51 3.75
C PHE A 30 10.30 0.89 4.36
N SER A 31 10.12 1.00 5.68
CA SER A 31 10.08 2.30 6.37
C SER A 31 9.07 3.26 5.73
N MET A 32 9.50 4.47 5.36
CA MET A 32 8.67 5.44 4.65
C MET A 32 8.17 4.94 3.29
N GLY A 33 8.90 4.03 2.63
CA GLY A 33 8.43 3.35 1.42
C GLY A 33 7.16 2.53 1.67
N GLY A 34 6.92 2.06 2.90
CA GLY A 34 5.67 1.43 3.29
C GLY A 34 4.47 2.37 3.27
N ARG A 35 4.66 3.65 3.64
CA ARG A 35 3.60 4.67 3.52
C ARG A 35 3.19 4.89 2.07
N MET A 36 4.18 4.93 1.18
CA MET A 36 3.96 5.09 -0.26
C MET A 36 3.27 3.86 -0.86
N ALA A 37 3.73 2.65 -0.52
CA ALA A 37 3.11 1.40 -0.96
C ALA A 37 1.64 1.29 -0.51
N ALA A 38 1.34 1.68 0.74
CA ALA A 38 -0.03 1.69 1.25
C ALA A 38 -0.90 2.70 0.49
N GLY A 39 -0.35 3.88 0.18
CA GLY A 39 -1.01 4.89 -0.64
C GLY A 39 -1.34 4.39 -2.05
N LEU A 40 -0.40 3.69 -2.71
CA LEU A 40 -0.64 3.09 -4.03
C LEU A 40 -1.78 2.08 -4.02
N LEU A 41 -1.82 1.20 -3.01
CA LEU A 41 -2.90 0.22 -2.86
C LEU A 41 -4.24 0.90 -2.61
N LEU A 42 -4.27 1.93 -1.76
CA LEU A 42 -5.50 2.67 -1.47
C LEU A 42 -6.02 3.42 -2.71
N GLU A 43 -5.14 4.11 -3.42
CA GLU A 43 -5.52 4.85 -4.64
C GLU A 43 -6.01 3.91 -5.74
N GLN A 44 -5.37 2.75 -5.92
CA GLN A 44 -5.86 1.71 -6.83
C GLN A 44 -7.26 1.23 -6.42
N GLN A 45 -7.49 0.92 -5.15
CA GLN A 45 -8.80 0.48 -4.67
C GLN A 45 -9.88 1.53 -4.91
N LEU A 46 -9.59 2.81 -4.66
CA LEU A 46 -10.53 3.91 -4.90
C LEU A 46 -10.87 4.04 -6.39
N ARG A 47 -9.87 3.98 -7.28
CA ARG A 47 -10.06 3.99 -8.73
C ARG A 47 -10.93 2.83 -9.22
N LEU A 48 -10.67 1.61 -8.73
CA LEU A 48 -11.46 0.43 -9.10
C LEU A 48 -12.90 0.54 -8.59
N ASN A 49 -13.12 1.09 -7.39
CA ASN A 49 -14.45 1.31 -6.86
C ASN A 49 -15.23 2.39 -7.62
N ALA A 50 -14.56 3.46 -8.06
CA ALA A 50 -15.16 4.52 -8.88
C ALA A 50 -15.52 4.00 -10.29
N GLY A 51 -14.59 3.31 -10.97
CA GLY A 51 -14.86 2.72 -12.29
C GLY A 51 -15.98 1.67 -12.27
N ASN A 52 -16.15 0.94 -11.17
CA ASN A 52 -17.29 0.03 -10.98
C ASN A 52 -18.62 0.77 -10.74
N ALA A 53 -18.59 1.98 -10.19
CA ALA A 53 -19.79 2.81 -10.01
C ALA A 53 -20.20 3.50 -11.32
N ASP A 54 -19.24 3.86 -12.17
CA ASP A 54 -19.44 4.56 -13.45
C ASP A 54 -19.77 3.63 -14.63
N ALA A 55 -19.84 2.31 -14.42
CA ALA A 55 -20.35 1.34 -15.39
C ALA A 55 -21.83 1.56 -15.79
N ASN A 56 -22.48 2.61 -15.26
CA ASN A 56 -23.82 3.09 -15.62
C ASN A 56 -23.87 4.50 -16.28
N GLY A 57 -22.74 5.15 -16.62
CA GLY A 57 -22.79 6.38 -17.43
C GLY A 57 -21.53 7.24 -17.40
N ASP A 58 -21.07 7.61 -18.59
CA ASP A 58 -20.05 8.62 -18.93
C ASP A 58 -18.66 8.48 -18.30
N ALA A 59 -17.82 7.68 -18.97
CA ALA A 59 -16.38 7.64 -18.78
C ALA A 59 -15.73 8.98 -19.17
N ASN A 60 -15.60 9.90 -18.22
CA ASN A 60 -14.79 11.11 -18.34
C ASN A 60 -13.90 11.27 -17.10
N GLY A 61 -13.18 10.20 -16.74
CA GLY A 61 -12.23 10.18 -15.64
C GLY A 61 -10.80 10.27 -16.15
N ASN A 62 -10.17 11.44 -16.02
CA ASN A 62 -8.71 11.61 -16.14
C ASN A 62 -8.03 11.00 -14.90
N GLU A 63 -8.25 9.71 -14.65
CA GLU A 63 -7.80 9.03 -13.44
C GLU A 63 -6.42 8.42 -13.67
N SER A 64 -5.46 8.94 -12.92
CA SER A 64 -4.07 8.51 -12.97
C SER A 64 -3.96 7.04 -12.55
N GLY A 65 -3.43 6.21 -13.46
CA GLY A 65 -3.25 4.77 -13.35
C GLY A 65 -2.74 4.22 -14.66
N VAL A 66 -1.99 3.11 -14.61
CA VAL A 66 -1.72 2.35 -15.83
C VAL A 66 -2.95 1.47 -16.08
N GLU A 67 -3.73 1.83 -17.08
CA GLU A 67 -4.96 1.13 -17.47
C GLU A 67 -4.70 -0.37 -17.62
N GLY A 68 -5.49 -1.20 -16.91
CA GLY A 68 -5.35 -2.65 -16.90
C GLY A 68 -4.23 -3.23 -16.01
N HIS A 69 -3.52 -2.41 -15.22
CA HIS A 69 -2.54 -2.89 -14.25
C HIS A 69 -3.01 -2.73 -12.80
N GLU A 70 -2.88 -3.81 -12.03
CA GLU A 70 -3.30 -3.88 -10.63
C GLU A 70 -2.28 -4.64 -9.78
N PHE A 71 -1.92 -4.08 -8.64
CA PHE A 71 -1.27 -4.82 -7.57
C PHE A 71 -2.27 -5.74 -6.88
N LYS A 72 -1.91 -7.01 -6.75
CA LYS A 72 -2.73 -8.02 -6.07
C LYS A 72 -2.42 -8.15 -4.58
N PHE A 73 -1.23 -7.75 -4.13
CA PHE A 73 -0.85 -7.79 -2.71
C PHE A 73 0.22 -6.75 -2.35
N GLY A 74 0.36 -6.48 -1.05
CA GLY A 74 1.38 -5.58 -0.49
C GLY A 74 2.22 -6.21 0.62
N VAL A 75 3.48 -5.79 0.72
CA VAL A 75 4.40 -6.21 1.79
C VAL A 75 4.99 -4.96 2.46
N PHE A 76 4.90 -4.90 3.77
CA PHE A 76 5.31 -3.73 4.57
C PHE A 76 6.33 -4.16 5.60
N ILE A 77 7.56 -3.65 5.52
CA ILE A 77 8.64 -4.01 6.44
C ILE A 77 9.05 -2.77 7.21
N CYS A 78 8.91 -2.79 8.54
CA CYS A 78 9.21 -1.64 9.40
C CYS A 78 8.52 -0.34 8.92
N ALA A 79 7.34 -0.47 8.30
CA ALA A 79 6.60 0.66 7.76
C ALA A 79 6.04 1.56 8.86
N THR A 80 5.64 2.78 8.51
CA THR A 80 5.09 3.76 9.44
C THR A 80 3.74 4.29 8.96
N SER A 81 2.93 4.84 9.87
CA SER A 81 1.64 5.49 9.56
C SER A 81 1.83 6.99 9.30
N PRO A 82 0.92 7.68 8.59
CA PRO A 82 -0.18 7.17 7.77
C PRO A 82 0.24 6.86 6.32
N PRO A 83 -0.58 6.16 5.52
CA PRO A 83 -0.38 6.07 4.07
C PRO A 83 -0.18 7.44 3.42
N ILE A 84 0.74 7.54 2.45
CA ILE A 84 0.93 8.77 1.66
C ILE A 84 0.06 8.66 0.41
N THR A 85 -1.06 9.39 0.40
CA THR A 85 -2.06 9.38 -0.69
C THR A 85 -2.19 10.77 -1.28
N LYS A 86 -2.81 10.93 -2.46
CA LYS A 86 -3.24 12.25 -2.98
C LYS A 86 -4.20 12.95 -2.02
N LEU A 87 -4.94 12.18 -1.23
CA LEU A 87 -5.82 12.69 -0.17
C LEU A 87 -5.04 13.25 1.04
N HIS A 88 -3.74 12.98 1.17
CA HIS A 88 -2.96 13.49 2.30
C HIS A 88 -2.97 15.02 2.39
N ASP A 89 -2.96 15.69 1.23
CA ASP A 89 -3.06 17.15 1.15
C ASP A 89 -4.44 17.65 1.66
N LEU A 90 -5.50 16.84 1.56
CA LEU A 90 -6.83 17.14 2.09
C LEU A 90 -6.97 16.84 3.59
N LEU A 91 -6.08 16.01 4.14
CA LEU A 91 -6.05 15.66 5.56
C LEU A 91 -5.19 16.63 6.39
N ASP A 92 -4.21 17.29 5.76
CA ASP A 92 -3.32 18.29 6.39
C ASP A 92 -3.90 19.71 6.40
N HIS A 93 -5.04 19.95 5.74
CA HIS A 93 -5.80 21.19 5.93
C HIS A 93 -6.52 21.15 7.29
N GLU A 94 -5.82 21.60 8.33
CA GLU A 94 -6.47 22.09 9.54
C GLU A 94 -7.43 23.21 9.14
N ASN A 95 -8.72 22.89 8.96
CA ASN A 95 -9.76 23.90 9.08
C ASN A 95 -9.57 24.52 10.47
N GLY A 96 -9.23 25.82 10.52
CA GLY A 96 -8.78 26.59 11.69
C GLY A 96 -9.76 26.70 12.87
N ASP A 97 -10.70 25.76 12.96
CA ASP A 97 -11.87 25.79 13.82
C ASP A 97 -11.84 24.64 14.86
N GLY A 98 -10.82 23.76 14.82
CA GLY A 98 -10.66 22.64 15.78
C GLY A 98 -11.82 21.61 15.77
N LYS A 99 -12.69 21.68 14.77
CA LYS A 99 -13.92 20.88 14.61
C LYS A 99 -14.02 20.20 13.23
N GLY A 100 -12.88 19.99 12.56
CA GLY A 100 -12.87 19.21 11.32
C GLY A 100 -13.10 17.74 11.64
N ASP A 101 -14.17 17.14 11.11
CA ASP A 101 -14.33 15.69 11.07
C ASP A 101 -13.06 15.10 10.43
N LYS A 102 -12.27 14.37 11.20
CA LYS A 102 -11.10 13.65 10.67
C LYS A 102 -11.64 12.69 9.62
N ILE A 103 -11.42 12.98 8.34
CA ILE A 103 -11.79 12.07 7.25
C ILE A 103 -10.98 10.80 7.47
N ALA A 104 -11.64 9.74 7.95
CA ALA A 104 -11.04 8.44 8.08
C ALA A 104 -10.80 7.90 6.67
N LEU A 105 -9.55 7.58 6.34
CA LEU A 105 -9.24 6.88 5.10
C LEU A 105 -9.97 5.52 5.11
N PRO A 106 -10.57 5.10 3.99
CA PRO A 106 -11.15 3.77 3.91
C PRO A 106 -10.06 2.71 4.10
N GLN A 107 -10.43 1.58 4.69
CA GLN A 107 -9.49 0.48 4.87
C GLN A 107 -9.13 -0.14 3.52
N ILE A 108 -7.85 -0.48 3.38
CA ILE A 108 -7.32 -1.23 2.25
C ILE A 108 -7.73 -2.69 2.40
N ASP A 109 -8.48 -3.21 1.43
CA ASP A 109 -9.02 -4.58 1.37
C ASP A 109 -8.29 -5.45 0.33
N ILE A 110 -7.00 -5.17 0.15
CA ILE A 110 -6.06 -5.95 -0.67
C ILE A 110 -5.20 -6.80 0.28
N PRO A 111 -4.88 -8.07 -0.04
CA PRO A 111 -4.01 -8.91 0.80
C PRO A 111 -2.68 -8.23 1.15
N THR A 112 -2.32 -8.23 2.43
CA THR A 112 -1.06 -7.65 2.91
C THR A 112 -0.31 -8.49 3.94
N LEU A 113 1.01 -8.37 3.90
CA LEU A 113 1.93 -8.89 4.92
C LEU A 113 2.68 -7.74 5.57
N HIS A 114 2.62 -7.66 6.90
CA HIS A 114 3.32 -6.67 7.70
C HIS A 114 4.39 -7.34 8.55
N ILE A 115 5.63 -6.89 8.40
CA ILE A 115 6.77 -7.28 9.23
C ILE A 115 7.10 -6.12 10.17
N LEU A 116 6.91 -6.34 11.46
CA LEU A 116 7.20 -5.37 12.52
C LEU A 116 8.44 -5.82 13.30
N GLY A 117 9.41 -4.93 13.46
CA GLY A 117 10.57 -5.17 14.32
C GLY A 117 10.26 -4.82 15.77
N ASN A 118 10.40 -5.77 16.70
CA ASN A 118 10.13 -5.54 18.13
C ASN A 118 11.13 -4.54 18.77
N ARG A 119 12.29 -4.32 18.15
CA ARG A 119 13.29 -3.33 18.57
C ARG A 119 13.34 -2.12 17.64
N ASP A 120 12.38 -2.00 16.72
CA ASP A 120 12.24 -0.83 15.87
C ASP A 120 11.70 0.34 16.68
N PRO A 121 12.39 1.50 16.76
CA PRO A 121 11.86 2.69 17.41
C PRO A 121 10.55 3.20 16.81
N TRP A 122 10.19 2.76 15.60
CA TRP A 122 8.96 3.11 14.89
C TRP A 122 7.92 1.97 14.89
N VAL A 123 8.04 0.98 15.77
CA VAL A 123 7.10 -0.15 15.87
C VAL A 123 5.67 0.30 16.11
N ASP A 124 5.45 1.30 16.98
CA ASP A 124 4.11 1.80 17.31
C ASP A 124 3.41 2.43 16.08
N PRO A 125 4.05 3.36 15.32
CA PRO A 125 3.51 3.80 14.04
C PRO A 125 3.27 2.67 13.02
N GLY A 126 4.11 1.64 12.99
CA GLY A 126 3.94 0.49 12.10
C GLY A 126 2.75 -0.37 12.48
N GLU A 127 2.54 -0.61 13.77
CA GLU A 127 1.36 -1.28 14.30
C GLU A 127 0.09 -0.46 14.05
N LEU A 128 0.16 0.87 14.24
CA LEU A 128 -0.95 1.76 13.93
C LEU A 128 -1.32 1.68 12.44
N LEU A 129 -0.33 1.74 11.54
CA LEU A 129 -0.55 1.58 10.10
C LEU A 129 -1.29 0.27 9.83
N ALA A 130 -0.73 -0.85 10.30
CA ALA A 130 -1.28 -2.18 10.10
C ALA A 130 -2.72 -2.28 10.62
N THR A 131 -2.98 -1.85 11.86
CA THR A 131 -4.24 -2.08 12.57
C THR A 131 -5.40 -1.20 12.13
N THR A 132 -5.13 0.02 11.68
CA THR A 132 -6.18 1.01 11.37
C THR A 132 -6.47 1.16 9.89
N HIS A 133 -5.48 0.96 9.01
CA HIS A 133 -5.64 1.26 7.57
C HIS A 133 -5.88 0.03 6.68
N PHE A 134 -5.85 -1.18 7.23
CA PHE A 134 -6.03 -2.41 6.47
C PHE A 134 -7.14 -3.27 7.06
N SER A 135 -7.91 -3.90 6.18
CA SER A 135 -8.95 -4.86 6.52
C SER A 135 -8.37 -6.00 7.36
N PRO A 136 -8.92 -6.30 8.55
CA PRO A 136 -8.42 -7.38 9.40
C PRO A 136 -8.44 -8.76 8.72
N ALA A 137 -9.36 -8.98 7.78
CA ALA A 137 -9.50 -10.25 7.06
C ALA A 137 -8.44 -10.45 5.96
N LYS A 138 -7.77 -9.37 5.53
CA LYS A 138 -6.78 -9.37 4.45
C LYS A 138 -5.36 -9.09 4.94
N ARG A 139 -5.19 -8.82 6.23
CA ARG A 139 -3.91 -8.44 6.84
C ARG A 139 -3.28 -9.60 7.61
N THR A 140 -2.05 -9.92 7.25
CA THR A 140 -1.16 -10.78 8.05
C THR A 140 -0.09 -9.92 8.73
N VAL A 141 0.17 -10.15 10.02
CA VAL A 141 1.21 -9.43 10.78
C VAL A 141 2.19 -10.43 11.38
N HIS A 142 3.49 -10.22 11.16
CA HIS A 142 4.58 -10.95 11.77
C HIS A 142 5.46 -10.00 12.56
N ARG A 143 5.87 -10.46 13.74
CA ARG A 143 6.74 -9.72 14.65
C ARG A 143 8.07 -10.44 14.76
N LEU A 144 9.13 -9.71 14.47
CA LEU A 144 10.49 -10.22 14.45
C LEU A 144 11.35 -9.52 15.50
N ASP A 145 12.32 -10.23 16.06
CA ASP A 145 13.28 -9.64 17.00
C ASP A 145 14.39 -8.88 16.25
N MET A 146 14.02 -7.76 15.63
CA MET A 146 14.91 -6.92 14.81
C MET A 146 14.64 -5.43 15.03
N GLY A 147 15.61 -4.60 14.63
CA GLY A 147 15.49 -3.14 14.65
C GLY A 147 14.92 -2.59 13.33
N HIS A 148 15.18 -1.31 13.07
CA HIS A 148 14.73 -0.62 11.85
C HIS A 148 15.59 -0.95 10.61
N HIS A 149 15.52 -2.19 10.14
CA HIS A 149 16.24 -2.67 8.95
C HIS A 149 15.45 -3.78 8.26
N LEU A 150 15.92 -4.30 7.12
CA LEU A 150 15.34 -5.50 6.52
C LEU A 150 15.77 -6.76 7.29
N PRO A 151 14.96 -7.84 7.34
CA PRO A 151 15.38 -9.10 7.94
C PRO A 151 16.73 -9.58 7.40
N ALA A 152 17.68 -9.86 8.29
CA ALA A 152 19.03 -10.29 7.91
C ALA A 152 19.26 -11.78 8.23
N GLN A 153 18.50 -12.33 9.18
CA GLN A 153 18.60 -13.73 9.55
C GLN A 153 17.86 -14.60 8.53
N GLN A 154 18.44 -15.75 8.18
CA GLN A 154 17.82 -16.69 7.24
C GLN A 154 16.41 -17.10 7.69
N LYS A 155 16.24 -17.40 8.98
CA LYS A 155 14.94 -17.76 9.56
C LYS A 155 13.87 -16.70 9.30
N ASP A 156 14.21 -15.44 9.50
CA ASP A 156 13.28 -14.32 9.34
C ASP A 156 12.99 -14.04 7.86
N ASN A 157 14.01 -14.17 7.02
CA ASN A 157 13.85 -14.11 5.57
C ASN A 157 12.91 -15.21 5.05
N MET A 158 12.98 -16.42 5.61
CA MET A 158 12.06 -17.49 5.25
C MET A 158 10.61 -17.16 5.60
N GLN A 159 10.34 -16.54 6.76
CA GLN A 159 8.99 -16.10 7.11
C GLN A 159 8.45 -15.06 6.12
N LEU A 160 9.29 -14.13 5.68
CA LEU A 160 8.93 -13.15 4.65
C LEU A 160 8.62 -13.83 3.31
N VAL A 161 9.48 -14.74 2.87
CA VAL A 161 9.31 -15.47 1.59
C VAL A 161 8.04 -16.32 1.62
N GLU A 162 7.83 -17.10 2.68
CA GLU A 162 6.65 -17.95 2.84
C GLU A 162 5.37 -17.11 2.83
N GLY A 163 5.33 -16.01 3.59
CA GLY A 163 4.18 -15.11 3.60
C GLY A 163 3.88 -14.48 2.23
N ILE A 164 4.90 -14.12 1.46
CA ILE A 164 4.73 -13.62 0.09
C ILE A 164 4.17 -14.72 -0.83
N LEU A 165 4.73 -15.93 -0.77
CA LEU A 165 4.30 -17.05 -1.61
C LEU A 165 2.86 -17.48 -1.27
N ASP A 166 2.46 -17.42 -0.01
CA ASP A 166 1.11 -17.75 0.39
C ASP A 166 0.10 -16.68 -0.05
N MET A 167 0.45 -15.40 0.03
CA MET A 167 -0.36 -14.33 -0.58
C MET A 167 -0.46 -14.50 -2.10
N ALA A 168 0.64 -14.82 -2.79
CA ALA A 168 0.65 -15.06 -4.24
C ALA A 168 -0.33 -16.18 -4.64
N LYS A 169 -0.29 -17.32 -3.92
CA LYS A 169 -1.25 -18.42 -4.13
C LYS A 169 -2.70 -17.97 -3.90
N GLN A 170 -2.97 -17.21 -2.84
CA GLN A 170 -4.32 -16.71 -2.52
C GLN A 170 -4.90 -15.84 -3.64
N VAL A 171 -4.05 -15.10 -4.36
CA VAL A 171 -4.47 -14.20 -5.46
C VAL A 171 -4.32 -14.80 -6.86
N GLY A 172 -4.06 -16.11 -6.94
CA GLY A 172 -3.97 -16.86 -8.19
C GLY A 172 -2.76 -16.50 -9.04
N VAL A 173 -1.58 -16.40 -8.42
CA VAL A 173 -0.28 -16.12 -9.07
C VAL A 173 0.67 -17.28 -8.87
#